data_AF-A0A940X260-F1
#
_entry.id   AF-A0A940X260-F1
#
_cell.length_a   1.000
_cell.length_b   1.000
_cell.length_c   1.000
_cell.angle_alpha   90.00
_cell.angle_beta   90.00
_cell.angle_gamma   90.00
#
_symmetry.space_group_name_H-M   'P 1'
#
loop_
_entity.id
_entity.type
_entity.pdbx_description
1 polymer ?
#
loop_
_entity_poly.entity_id
_entity_poly.type
_entity_poly.pdbx_seq_one_letter_code
_entity_poly.pdbx_strand_id
1 'polypeptide(L)'
;MRNMLQGAIAVVALAFCHAAIAQEAPGTLVVDVQAFTSEKELPKKVDKQLRNGGLEWGVKDGQVVFTMVAKQFIDFPVNHLTRYGQSESLALPAGEYRVTGIGLEMTTAFSVQKILDRGAFVNEDAMSFTIEAGKTTTLSIKPVIYKDATFAVNFWMPTLMASAKTEGATEATPETALNRRGTSSIAWPQYNGPLKFVAK
;
A
#
# COMPACT_ATOMS: atom_id res chain seq x y z
N MET A 1 -37.02 2.30 -57.55
CA MET A 1 -37.23 1.22 -56.56
C MET A 1 -35.93 0.56 -56.03
N ARG A 2 -34.73 1.07 -56.37
CA ARG A 2 -33.45 0.47 -55.95
C ARG A 2 -32.73 1.25 -54.82
N ASN A 3 -33.25 2.44 -54.46
CA ASN A 3 -32.64 3.34 -53.47
C ASN A 3 -33.36 3.35 -52.11
N MET A 4 -34.47 2.62 -51.96
CA MET A 4 -35.19 2.52 -50.67
C MET A 4 -34.72 1.34 -49.82
N LEU A 5 -33.97 0.39 -50.39
CA LEU A 5 -33.50 -0.80 -49.67
C LEU A 5 -32.18 -0.57 -48.91
N GLN A 6 -31.41 0.47 -49.25
CA GLN A 6 -30.13 0.78 -48.59
C GLN A 6 -30.29 1.65 -47.32
N GLY A 7 -31.42 2.35 -47.16
CA GLY A 7 -31.68 3.16 -45.97
C GLY A 7 -32.08 2.35 -44.73
N ALA A 8 -32.62 1.14 -44.92
CA ALA A 8 -33.14 0.32 -43.82
C ALA A 8 -32.05 -0.43 -43.02
N ILE A 9 -30.85 -0.61 -43.58
CA ILE A 9 -29.76 -1.37 -42.94
C ILE A 9 -28.93 -0.49 -41.98
N ALA A 10 -28.91 0.83 -42.18
CA ALA A 10 -28.11 1.73 -41.35
C ALA A 10 -28.70 1.96 -39.94
N VAL A 11 -30.01 1.77 -39.75
CA VAL A 11 -30.68 2.01 -38.46
C VAL A 11 -30.54 0.83 -37.49
N VAL A 12 -30.40 -0.40 -38.01
CA VAL A 12 -30.21 -1.59 -37.16
C VAL A 12 -28.78 -1.69 -36.60
N ALA A 13 -27.79 -1.14 -37.31
CA ALA A 13 -26.39 -1.16 -36.86
C ALA A 13 -26.09 -0.20 -35.69
N LEU A 14 -26.90 0.84 -35.49
CA LEU A 14 -26.75 1.79 -34.38
C LEU A 14 -27.43 1.34 -33.07
N ALA A 15 -28.25 0.29 -33.11
CA ALA A 15 -28.96 -0.21 -31.93
C ALA A 15 -28.09 -1.09 -31.01
N PHE A 16 -26.94 -1.60 -31.49
CA PHE A 16 -26.10 -2.55 -30.75
C PHE A 16 -24.82 -1.95 -30.14
N CYS A 17 -24.60 -0.63 -30.23
CA CYS A 17 -23.43 0.01 -29.59
C CYS A 17 -23.63 0.37 -28.12
N HIS A 18 -24.78 0.05 -27.52
CA HIS A 18 -24.94 0.09 -26.07
C HIS A 18 -24.37 -1.20 -25.46
N ALA A 19 -23.08 -1.44 -25.65
CA ALA A 19 -22.34 -2.08 -24.58
C ALA A 19 -22.45 -1.10 -23.40
N ALA A 20 -23.48 -1.30 -22.59
CA ALA A 20 -23.48 -0.82 -21.23
C ALA A 20 -22.21 -1.39 -20.63
N ILE A 21 -21.15 -0.58 -20.63
CA ILE A 21 -20.10 -0.71 -19.63
C ILE A 21 -20.88 -0.48 -18.35
N ALA A 22 -21.37 -1.56 -17.76
CA ALA A 22 -21.82 -1.56 -16.39
C ALA A 22 -20.59 -1.10 -15.63
N GLN A 23 -20.53 0.19 -15.33
CA GLN A 23 -19.53 0.76 -14.46
C GLN A 23 -19.77 0.06 -13.14
N GLU A 24 -19.05 -1.03 -12.90
CA GLU A 24 -19.16 -1.79 -11.66
C GLU A 24 -19.05 -0.78 -10.53
N ALA A 25 -20.05 -0.79 -9.64
CA ALA A 25 -20.06 0.11 -8.51
C ALA A 25 -18.73 -0.07 -7.77
N PRO A 26 -18.00 1.02 -7.46
CA PRO A 26 -16.73 0.89 -6.77
C PRO A 26 -16.94 0.16 -5.44
N GLY A 27 -15.92 -0.57 -5.01
CA GLY A 27 -15.82 -0.98 -3.61
C GLY A 27 -15.20 0.14 -2.78
N THR A 28 -15.15 -0.05 -1.47
CA THR A 28 -14.50 0.86 -0.53
C THR A 28 -13.28 0.18 0.09
N LEU A 29 -12.10 0.77 -0.06
CA LEU A 29 -10.93 0.43 0.74
C LEU A 29 -10.90 1.30 1.98
N VAL A 30 -10.85 0.69 3.16
CA VAL A 30 -10.52 1.36 4.41
C VAL A 30 -9.09 0.97 4.77
N VAL A 31 -8.18 1.95 4.80
CA VAL A 31 -6.85 1.77 5.40
C VAL A 31 -6.96 2.14 6.87
N ASP A 32 -6.98 1.13 7.73
CA ASP A 32 -7.07 1.27 9.18
C ASP A 32 -5.67 1.17 9.80
N VAL A 33 -5.09 2.30 10.17
CA VAL A 33 -3.79 2.34 10.85
C VAL A 33 -4.03 2.40 12.36
N GLN A 34 -3.84 1.27 13.02
CA GLN A 34 -4.08 1.16 14.46
C GLN A 34 -3.07 1.97 15.28
N ALA A 35 -3.40 2.22 16.55
CA ALA A 35 -2.44 2.79 17.48
C ALA A 35 -1.23 1.86 17.59
N PHE A 36 -0.01 2.42 17.61
CA PHE A 36 1.17 1.58 17.76
C PHE A 36 1.20 0.90 19.14
N THR A 37 1.79 -0.29 19.18
CA THR A 37 2.11 -1.00 20.41
C THR A 37 3.61 -1.21 20.53
N SER A 38 4.10 -1.44 21.74
CA SER A 38 5.52 -1.66 22.01
C SER A 38 5.70 -2.74 23.06
N GLU A 39 6.57 -3.70 22.79
CA GLU A 39 6.97 -4.74 23.75
C GLU A 39 8.03 -4.25 24.76
N LYS A 40 8.61 -3.07 24.50
CA LYS A 40 9.59 -2.42 25.38
C LYS A 40 9.07 -1.06 25.82
N GLU A 41 9.40 -0.67 27.06
CA GLU A 41 9.12 0.68 27.53
C GLU A 41 9.85 1.72 26.67
N LEU A 42 9.08 2.67 26.15
CA LEU A 42 9.60 3.73 25.30
C LEU A 42 9.99 4.95 26.16
N PRO A 43 11.10 5.62 25.86
CA PRO A 43 11.37 6.94 26.42
C PRO A 43 10.20 7.90 26.13
N LYS A 44 9.78 8.70 27.10
CA LYS A 44 8.61 9.61 26.96
C LYS A 44 8.66 10.49 25.70
N LYS A 45 9.85 10.97 25.32
CA LYS A 45 10.03 11.77 24.11
C LYS A 45 9.74 10.97 22.84
N VAL A 46 10.18 9.71 22.80
CA VAL A 46 9.95 8.79 21.69
C VAL A 46 8.47 8.43 21.60
N ASP A 47 7.85 8.04 22.71
CA ASP A 47 6.41 7.75 22.75
C ASP A 47 5.59 8.94 22.23
N LYS A 48 5.87 10.15 22.73
CA LYS A 48 5.20 11.37 22.27
C LYS A 48 5.40 11.63 20.77
N GLN A 49 6.61 11.40 20.25
CA GLN A 49 6.90 11.59 18.82
C GLN A 49 6.13 10.57 17.97
N LEU A 50 6.18 9.28 18.35
CA LEU A 50 5.51 8.21 17.63
C LEU A 50 3.99 8.37 17.65
N ARG A 51 3.38 8.81 18.76
CA ARG A 51 1.93 9.08 18.82
C ARG A 51 1.45 10.14 17.83
N ASN A 52 2.34 11.04 17.41
CA ASN A 52 2.05 12.03 16.38
C ASN A 52 2.49 11.57 14.98
N GLY A 53 3.07 10.37 14.86
CA GLY A 53 3.47 9.76 13.61
C GLY A 53 2.30 9.21 12.80
N GLY A 54 2.64 8.69 11.63
CA GLY A 54 1.71 8.08 10.70
C GLY A 54 2.46 7.30 9.63
N LEU A 55 1.70 6.70 8.74
CA LEU A 55 2.22 5.93 7.62
C LEU A 55 1.94 6.69 6.33
N GLU A 56 2.99 6.88 5.53
CA GLU A 56 2.86 7.35 4.16
C GLU A 56 2.52 6.17 3.25
N TRP A 57 1.50 6.36 2.42
CA TRP A 57 1.08 5.34 1.47
C TRP A 57 0.46 5.92 0.20
N GLY A 58 0.29 5.07 -0.81
CA GLY A 58 -0.32 5.41 -2.09
C GLY A 58 -1.03 4.22 -2.70
N VAL A 59 -1.90 4.49 -3.67
CA VAL A 59 -2.57 3.46 -4.47
C VAL A 59 -2.63 3.88 -5.93
N LYS A 60 -2.31 2.95 -6.85
CA LYS A 60 -2.39 3.14 -8.30
C LYS A 60 -2.42 1.78 -8.99
N ASP A 61 -3.28 1.62 -10.00
CA ASP A 61 -3.32 0.46 -10.91
C ASP A 61 -3.30 -0.91 -10.19
N GLY A 62 -4.10 -1.07 -9.11
CA GLY A 62 -4.15 -2.32 -8.34
C GLY A 62 -2.94 -2.54 -7.41
N GLN A 63 -2.04 -1.56 -7.26
CA GLN A 63 -0.93 -1.62 -6.32
C GLN A 63 -1.15 -0.63 -5.18
N VAL A 64 -0.98 -1.10 -3.95
CA VAL A 64 -0.95 -0.28 -2.73
C VAL A 64 0.47 -0.29 -2.20
N VAL A 65 1.05 0.88 -1.94
CA VAL A 65 2.45 1.00 -1.49
C VAL A 65 2.49 1.69 -0.14
N PHE A 66 3.09 1.04 0.85
CA PHE A 66 3.45 1.64 2.14
C PHE A 66 4.95 1.85 2.20
N THR A 67 5.41 2.97 2.77
CA THR A 67 6.84 3.29 2.77
C THR A 67 7.37 3.80 4.11
N MET A 68 8.58 3.36 4.44
CA MET A 68 9.46 3.92 5.48
C MET A 68 10.57 4.80 4.88
N VAL A 69 10.67 4.85 3.56
CA VAL A 69 11.60 5.70 2.80
C VAL A 69 10.87 6.96 2.35
N ALA A 70 11.58 8.09 2.39
CA ALA A 70 11.01 9.37 2.01
C ALA A 70 10.61 9.41 0.52
N LYS A 71 9.42 9.95 0.24
CA LYS A 71 8.75 9.89 -1.07
C LYS A 71 9.54 10.44 -2.27
N GLN A 72 10.51 11.33 -2.06
CA GLN A 72 11.35 11.84 -3.16
C GLN A 72 12.25 10.77 -3.80
N PHE A 73 12.42 9.61 -3.17
CA PHE A 73 13.15 8.47 -3.73
C PHE A 73 12.25 7.45 -4.41
N ILE A 74 10.93 7.70 -4.45
CA ILE A 74 9.93 6.74 -4.89
C ILE A 74 9.20 7.31 -6.11
N ASP A 75 9.20 6.57 -7.21
CA ASP A 75 8.45 6.91 -8.43
C ASP A 75 7.03 6.30 -8.37
N PHE A 76 6.29 6.69 -7.34
CA PHE A 76 4.92 6.24 -7.09
C PHE A 76 4.13 7.34 -6.37
N PRO A 77 2.81 7.51 -6.63
CA PRO A 77 2.01 8.55 -5.99
C PRO A 77 1.72 8.25 -4.50
N VAL A 78 2.71 8.48 -3.64
CA VAL A 78 2.59 8.41 -2.18
C VAL A 78 1.96 9.71 -1.67
N ASN A 79 0.64 9.79 -1.78
CA ASN A 79 -0.14 11.01 -1.54
C ASN A 79 -0.92 11.00 -0.21
N HIS A 80 -0.96 9.86 0.48
CA HIS A 80 -1.72 9.69 1.72
C HIS A 80 -0.79 9.63 2.93
N LEU A 81 -1.25 10.19 4.05
CA LEU A 81 -0.62 10.07 5.37
C LEU A 81 -1.71 9.76 6.39
N THR A 82 -1.77 8.52 6.86
CA THR A 82 -2.73 8.11 7.90
C THR A 82 -2.00 8.01 9.24
N ARG A 83 -2.43 8.79 10.23
CA ARG A 83 -1.81 8.80 11.57
C ARG A 83 -2.08 7.50 12.32
N TYR A 84 -1.20 7.14 13.26
CA TYR A 84 -1.47 6.00 14.14
C TYR A 84 -2.75 6.21 14.95
N GLY A 85 -3.60 5.18 14.98
CA GLY A 85 -4.92 5.20 15.60
C GLY A 85 -6.00 5.88 14.76
N GLN A 86 -5.80 6.02 13.45
CA GLN A 86 -6.74 6.65 12.52
C GLN A 86 -6.96 5.77 11.29
N SER A 87 -8.04 6.04 10.57
CA SER A 87 -8.36 5.36 9.33
C SER A 87 -8.65 6.37 8.21
N GLU A 88 -8.48 5.91 6.97
CA GLU A 88 -8.81 6.64 5.77
C GLU A 88 -9.55 5.73 4.79
N SER A 89 -10.58 6.26 4.12
CA SER A 89 -11.43 5.50 3.20
C SER A 89 -11.32 6.04 1.78
N LEU A 90 -11.18 5.14 0.80
CA LEU A 90 -11.15 5.45 -0.63
C LEU A 90 -12.16 4.59 -1.39
N ALA A 91 -12.89 5.20 -2.31
CA ALA A 91 -13.66 4.46 -3.31
C ALA A 91 -12.70 3.99 -4.41
N LEU A 92 -12.65 2.68 -4.66
CA LEU A 92 -11.73 2.07 -5.63
C LEU A 92 -12.46 1.10 -6.55
N PRO A 93 -12.02 0.94 -7.81
CA PRO A 93 -12.55 -0.10 -8.69
C PRO A 93 -12.46 -1.48 -8.04
N ALA A 94 -13.48 -2.30 -8.27
CA ALA A 94 -13.43 -3.70 -7.90
C ALA A 94 -12.25 -4.39 -8.63
N GLY A 95 -11.62 -5.35 -7.98
CA GLY A 95 -10.47 -6.05 -8.53
C GLY A 95 -9.48 -6.52 -7.47
N GLU A 96 -8.42 -7.16 -7.95
CA GLU A 96 -7.30 -7.62 -7.12
C GLU A 96 -6.32 -6.47 -6.87
N TYR A 97 -5.91 -6.34 -5.62
CA TYR A 97 -4.91 -5.38 -5.18
C TYR A 97 -3.74 -6.10 -4.52
N ARG A 98 -2.53 -5.61 -4.78
CA ARG A 98 -1.28 -6.11 -4.20
C ARG A 98 -0.64 -5.03 -3.35
N VAL A 99 -0.19 -5.39 -2.16
CA VAL A 99 0.46 -4.48 -1.21
C VAL A 99 1.97 -4.68 -1.30
N THR A 100 2.69 -3.61 -1.60
CA THR A 100 4.15 -3.56 -1.58
C THR A 100 4.61 -2.72 -0.39
N GLY A 101 5.59 -3.22 0.36
CA GLY A 101 6.21 -2.48 1.46
C GLY A 101 7.61 -2.02 1.10
N ILE A 102 7.91 -0.72 1.28
CA ILE A 102 9.26 -0.18 1.17
C ILE A 102 9.80 -0.01 2.59
N GLY A 103 10.69 -0.93 2.98
CA GLY A 103 11.29 -0.96 4.31
C GLY A 103 12.59 -0.16 4.41
N LEU A 104 12.97 0.19 5.64
CA LEU A 104 14.22 0.84 5.94
C LEU A 104 14.79 0.29 7.24
N GLU A 105 15.84 -0.50 7.18
CA GLU A 105 16.62 -0.87 8.36
C GLU A 105 17.51 0.30 8.78
N MET A 106 17.59 0.54 10.09
CA MET A 106 18.42 1.61 10.60
C MET A 106 19.88 1.21 10.56
N THR A 107 20.68 2.01 9.86
CA THR A 107 22.12 1.80 9.70
C THR A 107 22.88 3.04 10.14
N THR A 108 24.09 2.87 10.67
CA THR A 108 24.98 3.97 10.98
C THR A 108 25.61 4.51 9.70
N ALA A 109 24.95 5.50 9.09
CA ALA A 109 25.42 6.16 7.87
C ALA A 109 25.18 7.67 7.93
N PHE A 110 26.15 8.43 7.39
CA PHE A 110 26.18 9.90 7.45
C PHE A 110 25.69 10.60 6.17
N SER A 111 25.26 9.84 5.16
CA SER A 111 24.67 10.39 3.94
C SER A 111 23.41 9.63 3.55
N VAL A 112 22.46 10.34 2.94
CA VAL A 112 21.17 9.76 2.52
C VAL A 112 21.37 8.58 1.57
N GLN A 113 22.27 8.71 0.59
CA GLN A 113 22.58 7.62 -0.34
C GLN A 113 23.06 6.36 0.39
N LYS A 114 23.97 6.48 1.37
CA LYS A 114 24.46 5.32 2.13
C LYS A 114 23.39 4.70 3.03
N ILE A 115 22.46 5.51 3.54
CA ILE A 115 21.30 5.00 4.29
C ILE A 115 20.41 4.17 3.36
N LEU A 116 20.11 4.67 2.17
CA LEU A 116 19.33 3.94 1.17
C LEU A 116 20.03 2.65 0.75
N ASP A 117 21.33 2.72 0.41
CA ASP A 117 22.07 1.58 -0.11
C ASP A 117 22.19 0.43 0.90
N ARG A 118 22.31 0.75 2.19
CA ARG A 118 22.51 -0.25 3.26
C ARG A 118 21.23 -0.66 3.96
N GLY A 119 20.28 0.25 4.07
CA GLY A 119 19.10 0.08 4.92
C GLY A 119 17.82 -0.18 4.14
N ALA A 120 17.65 0.42 2.96
CA ALA A 120 16.38 0.35 2.25
C ALA A 120 16.21 -0.96 1.46
N PHE A 121 14.96 -1.39 1.34
CA PHE A 121 14.57 -2.58 0.57
C PHE A 121 13.10 -2.55 0.18
N VAL A 122 12.74 -3.38 -0.78
CA VAL A 122 11.36 -3.54 -1.26
C VAL A 122 10.91 -4.96 -0.98
N ASN A 123 9.74 -5.07 -0.34
CA ASN A 123 8.94 -6.28 -0.24
C ASN A 123 7.82 -6.18 -1.28
N GLU A 124 8.12 -6.55 -2.52
CA GLU A 124 7.15 -6.52 -3.61
C GLU A 124 6.03 -7.52 -3.37
N ASP A 125 4.80 -7.08 -3.63
CA ASP A 125 3.58 -7.91 -3.59
C ASP A 125 3.49 -8.78 -2.31
N ALA A 126 3.87 -8.20 -1.18
CA ALA A 126 3.97 -8.88 0.12
C ALA A 126 2.65 -9.54 0.54
N MET A 127 1.52 -8.95 0.16
CA MET A 127 0.19 -9.55 0.33
C MET A 127 -0.74 -9.09 -0.79
N SER A 128 -1.83 -9.82 -1.01
CA SER A 128 -2.91 -9.42 -1.91
C SER A 128 -4.27 -9.50 -1.23
N PHE A 129 -5.24 -8.77 -1.78
CA PHE A 129 -6.63 -8.80 -1.37
C PHE A 129 -7.54 -8.37 -2.53
N THR A 130 -8.83 -8.65 -2.42
CA THR A 130 -9.83 -8.25 -3.42
C THR A 130 -10.71 -7.15 -2.88
N ILE A 131 -10.93 -6.12 -3.69
CA ILE A 131 -12.01 -5.15 -3.49
C ILE A 131 -13.21 -5.64 -4.28
N GLU A 132 -14.33 -5.87 -3.58
CA GLU A 132 -15.59 -6.27 -4.18
C GLU A 132 -16.49 -5.06 -4.40
N ALA A 133 -17.22 -5.05 -5.52
CA ALA A 133 -18.14 -3.97 -5.87
C ALA A 133 -19.19 -3.76 -4.76
N GLY A 134 -19.35 -2.51 -4.30
CA GLY A 134 -20.32 -2.15 -3.28
C GLY A 134 -20.03 -2.65 -1.86
N LYS A 135 -18.91 -3.33 -1.61
CA LYS A 135 -18.49 -3.78 -0.28
C LYS A 135 -17.35 -2.96 0.27
N THR A 136 -17.19 -3.02 1.59
CA THR A 136 -16.01 -2.47 2.28
C THR A 136 -14.94 -3.55 2.47
N THR A 137 -13.71 -3.27 2.06
CA THR A 137 -12.51 -4.04 2.41
C THR A 137 -11.63 -3.22 3.34
N THR A 138 -11.37 -3.72 4.54
CA THR A 138 -10.49 -3.07 5.51
C THR A 138 -9.09 -3.68 5.45
N LEU A 139 -8.10 -2.88 5.08
CA LEU A 139 -6.69 -3.17 5.23
C LEU A 139 -6.22 -2.64 6.60
N SER A 140 -6.10 -3.53 7.56
CA SER A 140 -5.64 -3.24 8.92
C SER A 140 -4.12 -3.24 8.97
N ILE A 141 -3.52 -2.15 9.46
CA ILE A 141 -2.09 -2.02 9.72
C ILE A 141 -1.88 -1.86 11.22
N LYS A 142 -1.17 -2.82 11.83
CA LYS A 142 -0.79 -2.83 13.25
C LYS A 142 0.70 -2.49 13.37
N PRO A 143 1.06 -1.26 13.79
CA PRO A 143 2.46 -0.91 14.03
C PRO A 143 2.91 -1.50 15.37
N VAL A 144 3.87 -2.43 15.36
CA VAL A 144 4.38 -3.11 16.56
C VAL A 144 5.89 -2.91 16.71
N ILE A 145 6.31 -2.34 17.83
CA ILE A 145 7.73 -2.21 18.18
C ILE A 145 8.15 -3.45 18.97
N TYR A 146 8.87 -4.35 18.30
CA TYR A 146 9.39 -5.58 18.89
C TYR A 146 10.65 -5.35 19.71
N LYS A 147 10.87 -6.21 20.71
CA LYS A 147 12.05 -6.17 21.58
C LYS A 147 13.39 -6.37 20.85
N ASP A 148 13.38 -7.07 19.71
CA ASP A 148 14.58 -7.60 19.04
C ASP A 148 15.07 -6.82 17.81
N ALA A 149 14.65 -5.57 17.62
CA ALA A 149 15.21 -4.69 16.57
C ALA A 149 16.62 -4.16 16.95
N THR A 150 17.58 -5.09 17.03
CA THR A 150 19.02 -5.01 16.72
C THR A 150 19.86 -3.72 16.96
N PHE A 151 20.81 -3.86 17.89
CA PHE A 151 22.14 -3.22 18.07
C PHE A 151 22.32 -1.74 18.50
N ALA A 152 23.02 -1.58 19.64
CA ALA A 152 23.80 -0.45 20.21
C ALA A 152 23.20 0.96 20.31
N VAL A 153 22.14 1.27 19.55
CA VAL A 153 21.47 2.56 19.51
C VAL A 153 19.96 2.28 19.57
N ASN A 154 19.25 2.93 20.50
CA ASN A 154 17.81 2.70 20.69
C ASN A 154 17.01 3.29 19.50
N PHE A 155 16.87 2.54 18.41
CA PHE A 155 15.94 2.85 17.32
C PHE A 155 14.56 2.26 17.62
N TRP A 156 13.53 3.09 17.44
CA TRP A 156 12.15 2.75 17.78
C TRP A 156 11.30 2.82 16.52
N MET A 157 11.39 1.78 15.71
CA MET A 157 10.67 1.69 14.43
C MET A 157 9.68 0.54 14.51
N PRO A 158 8.38 0.78 14.26
CA PRO A 158 7.40 -0.27 14.29
C PRO A 158 7.54 -1.16 13.04
N THR A 159 7.37 -2.46 13.25
CA THR A 159 7.01 -3.37 12.17
C THR A 159 5.54 -3.16 11.81
N LEU A 160 5.23 -3.06 10.52
CA LEU A 160 3.89 -2.84 10.01
C LEU A 160 3.25 -4.19 9.70
N MET A 161 2.52 -4.76 10.67
CA MET A 161 1.79 -6.01 10.48
C MET A 161 0.47 -5.73 9.77
N ALA A 162 0.31 -6.22 8.55
CA ALA A 162 -0.84 -5.94 7.70
C ALA A 162 -1.74 -7.16 7.53
N SER A 163 -3.06 -6.95 7.52
CA SER A 163 -4.05 -7.95 7.11
C SER A 163 -5.27 -7.27 6.48
N ALA A 164 -5.95 -7.97 5.58
CA ALA A 164 -7.14 -7.46 4.90
C ALA A 164 -8.38 -8.28 5.25
N LYS A 165 -9.52 -7.63 5.37
CA LYS A 165 -10.82 -8.29 5.57
C LYS A 165 -11.92 -7.57 4.80
N THR A 166 -12.63 -8.32 3.95
CA THR A 166 -13.81 -7.83 3.25
C THR A 166 -15.07 -8.00 4.12
N GLU A 167 -16.00 -7.08 4.00
CA GLU A 167 -17.32 -7.15 4.62
C GLU A 167 -18.02 -8.48 4.29
N GLY A 168 -18.52 -9.15 5.32
CA GLY A 168 -19.14 -10.47 5.21
C GLY A 168 -18.15 -11.65 5.17
N ALA A 169 -16.84 -11.41 5.08
CA ALA A 169 -15.85 -12.47 5.24
C ALA A 169 -15.74 -12.91 6.71
N THR A 170 -15.59 -14.21 6.94
CA THR A 170 -15.41 -14.78 8.29
C THR A 170 -14.01 -14.50 8.83
N GLU A 171 -12.99 -14.64 7.97
CA GLU A 171 -11.58 -14.53 8.32
C GLU A 171 -10.90 -13.38 7.57
N ALA A 172 -9.83 -12.85 8.18
CA ALA A 172 -8.93 -11.90 7.52
C ALA A 172 -7.79 -12.67 6.84
N THR A 173 -7.10 -12.04 5.88
CA THR A 173 -5.85 -12.58 5.35
C THR A 173 -4.82 -12.78 6.49
N PRO A 174 -3.87 -13.72 6.36
CA PRO A 174 -2.79 -13.86 7.31
C PRO A 174 -2.02 -12.55 7.53
N GLU A 175 -1.60 -12.28 8.76
CA GLU A 175 -0.82 -11.09 9.07
C GLU A 175 0.56 -11.16 8.40
N THR A 176 0.91 -10.11 7.67
CA THR A 176 2.17 -10.01 6.91
C THR A 176 2.93 -8.74 7.29
N ALA A 177 4.22 -8.88 7.59
CA ALA A 177 5.07 -7.73 7.91
C ALA A 177 5.51 -6.99 6.63
N LEU A 178 5.01 -5.78 6.40
CA LEU A 178 5.30 -5.03 5.16
C LEU A 178 6.72 -4.47 5.11
N ASN A 179 7.29 -4.08 6.25
CA ASN A 179 8.58 -3.39 6.33
C ASN A 179 9.66 -4.18 7.09
N ARG A 180 9.53 -5.51 7.17
CA ARG A 180 10.56 -6.40 7.72
C ARG A 180 11.30 -7.09 6.59
N ARG A 181 12.64 -7.07 6.63
CA ARG A 181 13.44 -7.76 5.62
C ARG A 181 13.28 -9.28 5.79
N GLY A 182 13.04 -9.96 4.69
CA GLY A 182 12.93 -11.40 4.56
C GLY A 182 13.71 -11.91 3.36
N THR A 183 13.49 -13.17 2.99
CA THR A 183 14.18 -13.82 1.87
C THR A 183 13.75 -13.32 0.50
N SER A 184 12.51 -12.82 0.38
CA SER A 184 11.96 -12.21 -0.84
C SER A 184 12.25 -10.72 -0.97
N SER A 185 12.88 -10.11 0.03
CA SER A 185 13.18 -8.68 0.01
C SER A 185 14.29 -8.35 -1.00
N ILE A 186 14.08 -7.32 -1.80
CA ILE A 186 15.07 -6.82 -2.77
C ILE A 186 15.74 -5.59 -2.16
N ALA A 187 17.07 -5.63 -1.99
CA ALA A 187 17.81 -4.48 -1.49
C ALA A 187 17.68 -3.29 -2.45
N TRP A 188 17.58 -2.07 -1.91
CA TRP A 188 17.35 -0.87 -2.72
C TRP A 188 18.34 -0.68 -3.88
N PRO A 189 19.66 -0.92 -3.75
CA PRO A 189 20.60 -0.86 -4.86
C PRO A 189 20.29 -1.84 -6.00
N GLN A 190 19.77 -3.03 -5.66
CA GLN A 190 19.48 -4.13 -6.58
C GLN A 190 18.07 -4.02 -7.18
N TYR A 191 17.21 -3.22 -6.57
CA TYR A 191 15.85 -3.00 -7.04
C TYR A 191 15.86 -2.18 -8.34
N ASN A 192 15.31 -2.77 -9.40
CA ASN A 192 15.17 -2.18 -10.74
C ASN A 192 13.70 -2.02 -11.16
N GLY A 193 12.76 -2.20 -10.23
CA GLY A 193 11.33 -2.08 -10.51
C GLY A 193 10.84 -0.63 -10.52
N PRO A 194 9.56 -0.42 -10.87
CA PRO A 194 9.02 0.90 -11.20
C PRO A 194 8.91 1.84 -9.99
N LEU A 195 9.02 1.34 -8.75
CA LEU A 195 8.89 2.19 -7.56
C LEU A 195 10.15 3.02 -7.29
N LYS A 196 11.29 2.70 -7.90
CA LYS A 196 12.54 3.41 -7.64
C LYS A 196 12.64 4.66 -8.49
N PHE A 197 12.78 5.82 -7.85
CA PHE A 197 13.09 7.02 -8.60
C PHE A 197 14.50 6.93 -9.20
N VAL A 198 14.59 7.12 -10.52
CA VAL A 198 15.84 7.25 -11.26
C VAL A 198 15.83 8.64 -11.90
N ALA A 199 16.78 9.48 -11.51
CA ALA A 199 16.96 10.78 -12.16
C ALA A 199 17.23 10.57 -13.65
N LYS A 200 16.39 11.18 -14.49
CA LYS A 200 16.56 11.20 -15.95
C LYS A 200 17.47 12.35 -16.38
#